data_AF-A0A5N7U6W4-F1
#
_entry.id   AF-A0A5N7U6W4-F1
#
_cell.length_a   1.000
_cell.length_b   1.000
_cell.length_c   1.000
_cell.angle_alpha   90.00
_cell.angle_beta   90.00
_cell.angle_gamma   90.00
#
_symmetry.space_group_name_H-M   'P 1'
#
loop_
_entity.id
_entity.type
_entity.pdbx_description
1 polymer ?
#
loop_
_entity_poly.entity_id
_entity_poly.type
_entity_poly.pdbx_seq_one_letter_code
_entity_poly.pdbx_strand_id
1 'polypeptide(L)'
;MISKKLLIINIIVLILLIVMHTLGSYFILYPRKFNLEFIIEESQPLYLIIPLSIFVLISWLASHVRIKKFNPKNRFLLVFTVLSGILFLYISFHNLNIFFKVKNQVTESENKYSKQAKEDIKKDSIIFETAGLPIFIYDKKTYQKIDSIRRNYGITIKNTGCVVDIINTKGQDKYDEIVMPYLEKRNGKGWRKRMDNEINQLEKINISSFKVK
;
A
#
# COMPACT_ATOMS: atom_id res chain seq x y z
N MET A 1 39.70 28.90 -8.55
CA MET A 1 39.06 28.94 -7.22
C MET A 1 37.64 28.40 -7.33
N ILE A 2 37.22 27.53 -6.41
CA ILE A 2 35.86 26.94 -6.42
C ILE A 2 34.88 27.95 -5.82
N SER A 3 33.71 28.12 -6.44
CA SER A 3 32.63 28.93 -5.86
C SER A 3 31.99 28.19 -4.68
N LYS A 4 32.11 28.75 -3.47
CA LYS A 4 31.47 28.20 -2.25
C LYS A 4 29.97 28.04 -2.41
N LYS A 5 29.31 29.05 -3.02
CA LYS A 5 27.86 29.04 -3.27
C LYS A 5 27.46 27.86 -4.18
N LEU A 6 28.23 27.62 -5.25
CA LEU A 6 27.93 26.54 -6.19
C LEU A 6 28.16 25.16 -5.57
N LEU A 7 29.20 25.02 -4.75
CA LEU A 7 29.47 23.79 -4.01
C LEU A 7 28.33 23.46 -3.03
N ILE A 8 27.85 24.45 -2.27
CA ILE A 8 26.72 24.27 -1.34
C ILE A 8 25.46 23.83 -2.09
N ILE A 9 25.13 24.50 -3.20
CA ILE A 9 23.97 24.14 -4.03
C ILE A 9 24.09 22.69 -4.52
N ASN A 10 25.29 22.28 -4.98
CA ASN A 10 25.50 20.91 -5.44
C ASN A 10 25.25 19.88 -4.34
N ILE A 11 25.78 20.11 -3.13
CA ILE A 11 25.57 19.23 -1.97
C ILE A 11 24.08 19.13 -1.63
N ILE A 12 23.36 20.26 -1.61
CA ILE A 12 21.91 20.28 -1.33
C ILE A 12 21.16 19.46 -2.38
N VAL A 13 21.44 19.66 -3.67
CA VAL A 13 20.77 18.92 -4.75
C VAL A 13 21.03 17.41 -4.65
N LEU A 14 22.25 17.00 -4.30
CA LEU A 14 22.57 15.58 -4.08
C LEU A 14 21.82 14.98 -2.89
N ILE A 15 21.75 15.70 -1.77
CA ILE A 15 20.99 15.25 -0.60
C ILE A 15 19.51 15.10 -0.97
N LEU A 16 18.93 16.09 -1.65
CA LEU A 16 17.54 16.04 -2.10
C LEU A 16 17.29 14.88 -3.06
N LEU A 17 18.21 14.62 -3.99
CA LEU A 17 18.14 13.49 -4.91
C LEU A 17 18.11 12.15 -4.18
N ILE A 18 19.04 11.94 -3.23
CA ILE A 18 19.11 10.70 -2.45
C ILE A 18 17.86 10.53 -1.59
N VAL A 19 17.44 11.57 -0.88
CA VAL A 19 16.23 11.56 -0.05
C VAL A 19 15.00 11.26 -0.88
N MET A 20 14.83 11.92 -2.03
CA MET A 20 13.65 11.75 -2.86
C MET A 20 13.60 10.40 -3.57
N HIS A 21 14.76 9.85 -3.96
CA HIS A 21 14.84 8.50 -4.47
C HIS A 21 14.46 7.48 -3.39
N THR A 22 15.02 7.62 -2.18
CA THR A 22 14.75 6.73 -1.04
C THR A 22 13.28 6.80 -0.62
N LEU A 23 12.75 8.00 -0.39
CA LEU A 23 11.34 8.22 -0.05
C LEU A 23 10.38 7.93 -1.22
N GLY A 24 10.90 7.85 -2.45
CA GLY A 24 10.14 7.45 -3.62
C GLY A 24 9.45 6.10 -3.45
N SER A 25 10.17 5.12 -2.88
CA SER A 25 9.61 3.79 -2.60
C SER A 25 8.42 3.85 -1.66
N TYR A 26 8.43 4.75 -0.67
CA TYR A 26 7.27 4.95 0.21
C TYR A 26 6.05 5.46 -0.57
N PHE A 27 6.25 6.44 -1.45
CA PHE A 27 5.17 7.00 -2.27
C PHE A 27 4.58 5.98 -3.24
N ILE A 28 5.43 5.13 -3.84
CA ILE A 28 5.02 4.06 -4.73
C ILE A 28 4.24 2.96 -3.98
N LEU A 29 4.64 2.68 -2.74
CA LEU A 29 4.06 1.61 -1.91
C LEU A 29 2.87 2.07 -1.06
N TYR A 30 2.38 3.30 -1.24
CA TYR A 30 1.11 3.73 -0.64
C TYR A 30 0.01 2.70 -0.97
N PRO A 31 -0.90 2.34 -0.03
CA PRO A 31 -1.11 2.87 1.32
C PRO A 31 -0.42 2.07 2.44
N ARG A 32 0.74 1.47 2.19
CA ARG A 32 1.50 0.78 3.25
C ARG A 32 1.90 1.75 4.36
N LYS A 33 1.86 1.29 5.62
CA LYS A 33 2.34 2.06 6.77
C LYS A 33 3.84 2.36 6.63
N PHE A 34 4.25 3.53 7.07
CA PHE A 34 5.64 3.96 7.02
C PHE A 34 6.54 3.02 7.85
N ASN A 35 7.58 2.48 7.21
CA ASN A 35 8.65 1.73 7.85
C ASN A 35 9.97 2.10 7.16
N LEU A 36 10.86 2.80 7.87
CA LEU A 36 12.08 3.38 7.32
C LEU A 36 13.08 2.31 6.83
N GLU A 37 13.24 1.21 7.58
CA GLU A 37 14.14 0.12 7.22
C GLU A 37 13.72 -0.53 5.90
N PHE A 38 12.42 -0.85 5.79
CA PHE A 38 11.85 -1.41 4.57
C PHE A 38 11.95 -0.45 3.38
N ILE A 39 11.75 0.86 3.59
CA ILE A 39 11.87 1.86 2.52
C ILE A 39 13.31 1.92 1.98
N ILE A 40 14.30 1.89 2.87
CA ILE A 40 15.72 1.91 2.46
C ILE A 40 16.06 0.64 1.68
N GLU A 41 15.66 -0.53 2.19
CA GLU A 41 15.90 -1.83 1.55
C GLU A 41 15.27 -1.90 0.15
N GLU A 42 14.00 -1.49 0.03
CA GLU A 42 13.27 -1.50 -1.24
C GLU A 42 13.80 -0.45 -2.23
N SER A 43 14.23 0.72 -1.75
CA SER A 43 14.71 1.80 -2.62
C SER A 43 16.05 1.51 -3.29
N GLN A 44 16.86 0.60 -2.74
CA GLN A 44 18.16 0.20 -3.27
C GLN A 44 19.00 1.41 -3.75
N PRO A 45 19.31 2.38 -2.87
CA PRO A 45 19.86 3.68 -3.25
C PRO A 45 21.24 3.58 -3.93
N LEU A 46 21.91 2.43 -3.80
CA LEU A 46 23.14 2.11 -4.50
C LEU A 46 22.98 2.19 -6.03
N TYR A 47 21.78 1.97 -6.59
CA TYR A 47 21.58 2.15 -8.03
C TYR A 47 21.74 3.58 -8.51
N LEU A 48 21.63 4.59 -7.65
CA LEU A 48 21.94 5.99 -8.02
C LEU A 48 23.41 6.17 -8.39
N ILE A 49 24.32 5.28 -7.99
CA ILE A 49 25.75 5.37 -8.32
C ILE A 49 25.95 5.32 -9.84
N ILE A 50 25.15 4.53 -10.57
CA ILE A 50 25.27 4.39 -12.02
C ILE A 50 25.00 5.73 -12.76
N PRO A 51 23.81 6.37 -12.63
CA PRO A 51 23.57 7.65 -13.29
C PRO A 51 24.48 8.76 -12.77
N LEU A 52 24.84 8.76 -11.47
CA LEU A 52 25.77 9.75 -10.93
C LEU A 52 27.18 9.61 -11.54
N SER A 53 27.66 8.39 -11.75
CA SER A 53 28.96 8.13 -12.40
C SER A 53 28.97 8.66 -13.84
N ILE A 54 27.88 8.43 -14.58
CA ILE A 54 27.71 8.97 -15.93
C ILE A 54 27.71 10.51 -15.90
N PHE A 55 27.01 11.12 -14.94
CA PHE A 55 26.98 12.58 -14.80
C PHE A 55 28.34 13.17 -14.44
N VAL A 56 29.14 12.48 -13.63
CA VAL A 56 30.54 12.88 -13.34
C VAL A 56 31.35 12.87 -14.64
N LEU A 57 31.25 11.83 -15.46
CA LEU A 57 31.96 11.75 -16.75
C LEU A 57 31.54 12.89 -17.70
N ILE A 58 30.24 13.12 -17.87
CA ILE A 58 29.71 14.19 -18.73
C ILE A 58 30.18 15.57 -18.23
N SER A 59 30.12 15.79 -16.91
CA SER A 59 30.54 17.05 -16.29
C SER A 59 32.04 17.28 -16.43
N TRP A 60 32.83 16.20 -16.35
CA TRP A 60 34.27 16.23 -16.57
C TRP A 60 34.62 16.58 -18.02
N LEU A 61 33.96 15.97 -19.00
CA LEU A 61 34.12 16.33 -20.41
C LEU A 61 33.74 17.80 -20.65
N ALA A 62 32.59 18.24 -20.14
CA ALA A 62 32.13 19.61 -20.26
C ALA A 62 33.08 20.63 -19.58
N SER A 63 33.83 20.20 -18.56
CA SER A 63 34.81 21.06 -17.89
C SER A 63 35.99 21.46 -18.79
N HIS A 64 36.29 20.68 -19.83
CA HIS A 64 37.37 20.95 -20.80
C HIS A 64 36.95 21.89 -21.94
N VAL A 65 35.64 22.05 -22.17
CA VAL A 65 35.11 22.97 -23.19
C VAL A 65 35.37 24.42 -22.77
N ARG A 66 36.00 25.21 -23.63
CA ARG A 66 36.35 26.62 -23.35
C ARG A 66 35.12 27.53 -23.40
N ILE A 67 34.37 27.60 -22.30
CA ILE A 67 33.32 28.61 -22.08
C ILE A 67 33.95 29.81 -21.37
N LYS A 68 33.94 30.98 -22.02
CA LYS A 68 34.63 32.24 -21.60
C LYS A 68 34.29 32.74 -20.18
N LYS A 69 33.23 32.25 -19.54
CA LYS A 69 32.67 32.82 -18.29
C LYS A 69 33.06 32.09 -17.00
N PHE A 70 33.57 30.86 -17.06
CA PHE A 70 33.79 30.03 -15.87
C PHE A 70 35.12 29.26 -15.89
N ASN A 71 35.76 29.17 -14.73
CA ASN A 71 36.91 28.29 -14.49
C ASN A 71 36.45 26.81 -14.60
N PRO A 72 37.27 25.90 -15.20
CA PRO A 72 36.98 24.47 -15.34
C PRO A 72 36.28 23.80 -14.15
N LYS A 73 36.74 24.04 -12.90
CA LYS A 73 36.14 23.43 -11.70
C LYS A 73 34.69 23.88 -11.45
N ASN A 74 34.39 25.15 -11.72
CA ASN A 74 33.03 25.67 -11.57
C ASN A 74 32.12 25.22 -12.72
N ARG A 75 32.69 24.98 -13.92
CA ARG A 75 31.94 24.38 -15.05
C ARG A 75 31.51 22.96 -14.72
N PHE A 76 32.43 22.16 -14.20
CA PHE A 76 32.13 20.80 -13.73
C PHE A 76 30.96 20.82 -12.73
N LEU A 77 31.08 21.62 -11.67
CA LEU A 77 30.04 21.70 -10.63
C LEU A 77 28.69 22.18 -11.19
N LEU A 78 28.70 23.16 -12.09
CA LEU A 78 27.47 23.66 -12.70
C LEU A 78 26.76 22.58 -13.52
N VAL A 79 27.48 21.93 -14.43
CA VAL A 79 26.91 20.86 -15.29
C VAL A 79 26.42 19.70 -14.42
N PHE A 80 27.21 19.27 -13.45
CA PHE A 80 26.85 18.18 -12.56
C PHE A 80 25.60 18.51 -11.72
N THR A 81 25.50 19.75 -11.21
CA THR A 81 24.32 20.22 -10.47
C THR A 81 23.09 20.25 -11.37
N VAL A 82 23.21 20.74 -12.60
CA VAL A 82 22.09 20.81 -13.54
C VAL A 82 21.58 19.40 -13.88
N LEU A 83 22.48 18.46 -14.21
CA LEU A 83 22.11 17.07 -14.50
C LEU A 83 21.44 16.40 -13.29
N SER A 84 22.01 16.59 -12.09
CA SER A 84 21.44 16.06 -10.85
C SER A 84 20.06 16.66 -10.54
N GLY A 85 19.89 17.96 -10.81
CA GLY A 85 18.61 18.66 -10.65
C GLY A 85 17.54 18.16 -11.62
N ILE A 86 17.90 17.92 -12.88
CA ILE A 86 16.99 17.33 -13.88
C ILE A 86 16.56 15.92 -13.44
N LEU A 87 17.50 15.09 -13.00
CA LEU A 87 17.19 13.75 -12.50
C LEU A 87 16.29 13.80 -11.25
N PHE A 88 16.57 14.70 -10.32
CA PHE A 88 15.74 14.93 -9.14
C PHE A 88 14.29 15.28 -9.52
N LEU A 89 14.11 16.21 -10.46
CA LEU A 89 12.77 16.60 -10.93
C LEU A 89 12.05 15.42 -11.60
N TYR A 90 12.75 14.65 -12.43
CA TYR A 90 12.19 13.46 -13.07
C TYR A 90 11.72 12.42 -12.06
N ILE A 91 12.57 12.05 -11.09
CA ILE A 91 12.24 11.07 -10.03
C ILE A 91 11.08 11.59 -9.19
N SER A 92 11.10 12.87 -8.81
CA SER A 92 10.02 13.50 -8.04
C SER A 92 8.68 13.40 -8.77
N PHE A 93 8.66 13.80 -10.05
CA PHE A 93 7.46 13.77 -10.88
C PHE A 93 6.92 12.34 -11.03
N HIS A 94 7.80 11.38 -11.32
CA HIS A 94 7.42 9.98 -11.48
C HIS A 94 6.78 9.42 -10.20
N ASN A 95 7.45 9.60 -9.05
CA ASN A 95 6.98 9.09 -7.76
C ASN A 95 5.64 9.73 -7.35
N LEU A 96 5.50 11.05 -7.51
CA LEU A 96 4.26 11.76 -7.20
C LEU A 96 3.12 11.32 -8.10
N ASN A 97 3.36 11.11 -9.40
CA ASN A 97 2.34 10.65 -10.33
C ASN A 97 1.81 9.25 -9.94
N ILE A 98 2.71 8.33 -9.59
CA ILE A 98 2.32 7.00 -9.08
C ILE A 98 1.52 7.13 -7.78
N PHE A 99 2.00 7.93 -6.83
CA PHE A 99 1.31 8.15 -5.57
C PHE A 99 -0.13 8.65 -5.77
N PHE A 100 -0.33 9.69 -6.59
CA PHE A 100 -1.67 10.22 -6.85
C PHE A 100 -2.56 9.20 -7.55
N LYS A 101 -2.00 8.42 -8.50
CA LYS A 101 -2.73 7.34 -9.15
C LYS A 101 -3.23 6.31 -8.15
N VAL A 102 -2.35 5.77 -7.30
CA VAL A 102 -2.71 4.75 -6.31
C VAL A 102 -3.65 5.32 -5.25
N LYS A 103 -3.41 6.56 -4.80
CA LYS A 103 -4.32 7.25 -3.86
C LYS A 103 -5.73 7.41 -4.41
N ASN A 104 -5.87 7.75 -5.69
CA ASN A 104 -7.18 7.84 -6.34
C ASN A 104 -7.86 6.46 -6.39
N GLN A 105 -7.13 5.40 -6.75
CA GLN A 105 -7.67 4.04 -6.76
C GLN A 105 -8.12 3.57 -5.36
N VAL A 106 -7.35 3.88 -4.32
CA VAL A 106 -7.76 3.62 -2.92
C VAL A 106 -9.04 4.37 -2.58
N THR A 107 -9.12 5.66 -2.93
CA THR A 107 -10.31 6.50 -2.65
C THR A 107 -11.55 5.97 -3.39
N GLU A 108 -11.40 5.57 -4.65
CA GLU A 108 -12.48 4.94 -5.42
C GLU A 108 -12.95 3.63 -4.80
N SER A 109 -12.01 2.79 -4.36
CA SER A 109 -12.29 1.54 -3.64
C SER A 109 -13.06 1.81 -2.35
N GLU A 110 -12.57 2.71 -1.49
CA GLU A 110 -13.24 3.10 -0.24
C GLU A 110 -14.64 3.65 -0.48
N ASN A 111 -14.84 4.47 -1.51
CA ASN A 111 -16.15 5.01 -1.88
C ASN A 111 -17.12 3.91 -2.36
N LYS A 112 -16.63 2.98 -3.19
CA LYS A 112 -17.41 1.82 -3.65
C LYS A 112 -17.89 0.99 -2.47
N TYR A 113 -16.98 0.62 -1.57
CA TYR A 113 -17.31 -0.17 -0.38
C TYR A 113 -18.18 0.60 0.61
N SER A 114 -17.98 1.91 0.76
CA SER A 114 -18.87 2.75 1.57
C SER A 114 -20.30 2.78 1.04
N LYS A 115 -20.47 2.85 -0.29
CA LYS A 115 -21.79 2.76 -0.93
C LYS A 115 -22.40 1.38 -0.72
N GLN A 116 -21.63 0.33 -0.92
CA GLN A 116 -22.06 -1.05 -0.70
C GLN A 116 -22.52 -1.27 0.76
N ALA A 117 -21.73 -0.82 1.74
CA ALA A 117 -22.08 -0.90 3.16
C ALA A 117 -23.44 -0.25 3.46
N LYS A 118 -23.70 0.93 2.89
CA LYS A 118 -24.98 1.62 3.04
C LYS A 118 -26.14 0.85 2.41
N GLU A 119 -25.94 0.23 1.26
CA GLU A 119 -26.96 -0.58 0.59
C GLU A 119 -27.26 -1.88 1.38
N ASP A 120 -26.22 -2.54 1.89
CA ASP A 120 -26.33 -3.77 2.65
C ASP A 120 -27.00 -3.53 4.02
N ILE A 121 -26.66 -2.42 4.69
CA ILE A 121 -27.34 -1.96 5.92
C ILE A 121 -28.83 -1.72 5.65
N LYS A 122 -29.18 -1.07 4.52
CA LYS A 122 -30.60 -0.84 4.16
C LYS A 122 -31.37 -2.14 3.93
N LYS A 123 -30.69 -3.20 3.50
CA LYS A 123 -31.26 -4.53 3.25
C LYS A 123 -31.24 -5.44 4.48
N ASP A 124 -30.72 -4.98 5.63
CA ASP A 124 -30.44 -5.81 6.82
C ASP A 124 -29.61 -7.08 6.49
N SER A 125 -28.71 -6.98 5.52
CA SER A 125 -27.94 -8.12 5.02
C SER A 125 -26.51 -7.70 4.70
N ILE A 126 -25.64 -7.79 5.70
CA ILE A 126 -24.21 -7.47 5.58
C ILE A 126 -23.48 -8.61 4.87
N ILE A 127 -22.66 -8.27 3.88
CA ILE A 127 -21.88 -9.22 3.08
C ILE A 127 -20.40 -9.01 3.38
N PHE A 128 -19.79 -9.94 4.11
CA PHE A 128 -18.32 -9.97 4.26
C PHE A 128 -17.70 -10.72 3.08
N GLU A 129 -16.86 -10.01 2.35
CA GLU A 129 -16.04 -10.60 1.32
C GLU A 129 -14.79 -11.22 1.95
N THR A 130 -14.49 -12.46 1.59
CA THR A 130 -13.31 -13.19 2.05
C THR A 130 -12.50 -13.63 0.85
N ALA A 131 -11.18 -13.64 1.01
CA ALA A 131 -10.26 -14.11 -0.02
C ALA A 131 -9.45 -15.30 0.51
N GLY A 132 -9.15 -16.24 -0.38
CA GLY A 132 -8.42 -17.46 -0.11
C GLY A 132 -9.05 -18.68 -0.75
N LEU A 133 -8.27 -19.76 -0.83
CA LEU A 133 -8.78 -21.06 -1.25
C LEU A 133 -9.87 -21.52 -0.25
N PRO A 134 -11.08 -21.85 -0.72
CA PRO A 134 -12.09 -22.43 0.14
C PRO A 134 -11.59 -23.79 0.63
N ILE A 135 -11.15 -23.86 1.88
CA ILE A 135 -10.83 -25.12 2.54
C ILE A 135 -12.16 -25.72 2.97
N PHE A 136 -12.57 -26.81 2.33
CA PHE A 136 -13.78 -27.57 2.70
C PHE A 136 -13.49 -28.44 3.91
N ILE A 137 -13.41 -27.81 5.09
CA ILE A 137 -13.14 -28.50 6.37
C ILE A 137 -14.38 -29.25 6.86
N TYR A 138 -15.57 -28.79 6.44
CA TYR A 138 -16.85 -29.32 6.89
C TYR A 138 -17.62 -30.02 5.77
N ASP A 139 -18.50 -30.95 6.15
CA ASP A 139 -19.49 -31.47 5.22
C ASP A 139 -20.54 -30.40 4.86
N LYS A 140 -21.26 -30.61 3.76
CA LYS A 140 -22.25 -29.66 3.23
C LYS A 140 -23.33 -29.28 4.26
N LYS A 141 -23.79 -30.22 5.08
CA LYS A 141 -24.85 -29.97 6.07
C LYS A 141 -24.34 -29.08 7.19
N THR A 142 -23.11 -29.30 7.63
CA THR A 142 -22.45 -28.43 8.62
C THR A 142 -22.23 -27.03 8.06
N TYR A 143 -21.77 -26.88 6.82
CA TYR A 143 -21.66 -25.56 6.17
C TYR A 143 -23.00 -24.81 6.14
N GLN A 144 -24.09 -25.48 5.76
CA GLN A 144 -25.43 -24.88 5.76
C GLN A 144 -25.86 -24.40 7.15
N LYS A 145 -25.53 -25.16 8.21
CA LYS A 145 -25.80 -24.74 9.59
C LYS A 145 -24.98 -23.52 9.99
N ILE A 146 -23.69 -23.49 9.65
CA ILE A 146 -22.81 -22.33 9.90
C ILE A 146 -23.35 -21.08 9.19
N ASP A 147 -23.75 -21.22 7.93
CA ASP A 147 -24.34 -20.12 7.17
C ASP A 147 -25.69 -19.67 7.75
N SER A 148 -26.51 -20.61 8.24
CA SER A 148 -27.75 -20.28 8.95
C SER A 148 -27.48 -19.48 10.22
N ILE A 149 -26.47 -19.86 11.02
CA ILE A 149 -26.07 -19.11 12.21
C ILE A 149 -25.68 -17.68 11.81
N ARG A 150 -24.79 -17.53 10.82
CA ARG A 150 -24.37 -16.19 10.34
C ARG A 150 -25.53 -15.34 9.87
N ARG A 151 -26.49 -15.93 9.13
CA ARG A 151 -27.70 -15.23 8.67
C ARG A 151 -28.57 -14.72 9.81
N ASN A 152 -28.65 -15.44 10.95
CA ASN A 152 -29.38 -14.94 12.12
C ASN A 152 -28.76 -13.64 12.65
N TYR A 153 -27.44 -13.47 12.52
CA TYR A 153 -26.72 -12.24 12.85
C TYR A 153 -26.73 -11.19 11.73
N GLY A 154 -27.46 -11.43 10.62
CA GLY A 154 -27.58 -10.51 9.50
C GLY A 154 -26.37 -10.54 8.56
N ILE A 155 -25.62 -11.65 8.56
CA ILE A 155 -24.33 -11.77 7.88
C ILE A 155 -24.36 -12.87 6.82
N THR A 156 -23.81 -12.54 5.66
CA THR A 156 -23.48 -13.47 4.59
C THR A 156 -21.98 -13.38 4.30
N ILE A 157 -21.34 -14.52 4.05
CA ILE A 157 -19.94 -14.55 3.62
C ILE A 157 -19.90 -14.88 2.14
N LYS A 158 -19.10 -14.12 1.39
CA LYS A 158 -18.86 -14.32 -0.03
C LYS A 158 -17.36 -14.48 -0.26
N ASN A 159 -16.94 -15.61 -0.84
CA ASN A 159 -15.56 -15.77 -1.26
C ASN A 159 -15.36 -15.07 -2.62
N THR A 160 -14.38 -14.18 -2.72
CA THR A 160 -14.07 -13.40 -3.94
C THR A 160 -12.83 -13.91 -4.69
N GLY A 161 -12.31 -15.07 -4.32
CA GLY A 161 -11.17 -15.73 -4.95
C GLY A 161 -9.89 -15.61 -4.12
N CYS A 162 -8.73 -15.82 -4.75
CA CYS A 162 -7.43 -15.91 -4.05
C CYS A 162 -6.59 -14.62 -4.10
N VAL A 163 -7.08 -13.55 -4.74
CA VAL A 163 -6.30 -12.34 -4.93
C VAL A 163 -6.63 -11.34 -3.82
N VAL A 164 -5.65 -11.09 -2.96
CA VAL A 164 -5.69 -10.00 -1.97
C VAL A 164 -4.78 -8.89 -2.48
N ASP A 165 -5.39 -7.77 -2.87
CA ASP A 165 -4.67 -6.53 -3.17
C ASP A 165 -4.94 -5.50 -2.07
N ILE A 166 -3.93 -4.70 -1.75
CA ILE A 166 -3.93 -3.67 -0.72
C ILE A 166 -5.03 -2.64 -0.97
N ILE A 167 -5.30 -2.28 -2.24
CA ILE A 167 -6.38 -1.34 -2.59
C ILE A 167 -7.74 -1.92 -2.21
N ASN A 168 -7.94 -3.21 -2.45
CA ASN A 168 -9.18 -3.89 -2.08
C ASN A 168 -9.31 -4.02 -0.56
N THR A 169 -8.21 -4.35 0.13
CA THR A 169 -8.17 -4.40 1.60
C THR A 169 -8.56 -3.06 2.22
N LYS A 170 -8.10 -1.92 1.68
CA LYS A 170 -8.54 -0.60 2.17
C LYS A 170 -10.03 -0.34 1.97
N GLY A 171 -10.57 -0.79 0.84
CA GLY A 171 -12.01 -0.78 0.63
C GLY A 171 -12.76 -1.59 1.68
N GLN A 172 -12.31 -2.81 1.97
CA GLN A 172 -12.89 -3.68 2.99
C GLN A 172 -12.75 -3.12 4.41
N ASP A 173 -11.59 -2.54 4.77
CA ASP A 173 -11.39 -1.83 6.04
C ASP A 173 -12.47 -0.75 6.22
N LYS A 174 -12.77 0.01 5.14
CA LYS A 174 -13.79 1.05 5.17
C LYS A 174 -15.21 0.49 5.26
N TYR A 175 -15.48 -0.63 4.58
CA TYR A 175 -16.75 -1.35 4.72
C TYR A 175 -16.98 -1.75 6.18
N ASP A 176 -15.99 -2.41 6.78
CA ASP A 176 -16.02 -2.89 8.17
C ASP A 176 -16.23 -1.75 9.16
N GLU A 177 -15.54 -0.62 8.99
CA GLU A 177 -15.73 0.59 9.82
C GLU A 177 -17.19 1.05 9.86
N ILE A 178 -17.90 0.93 8.73
CA ILE A 178 -19.30 1.38 8.60
C ILE A 178 -20.29 0.34 9.13
N VAL A 179 -20.08 -0.94 8.83
CA VAL A 179 -21.06 -2.00 9.18
C VAL A 179 -20.91 -2.53 10.60
N MET A 180 -19.71 -2.47 11.21
CA MET A 180 -19.49 -3.00 12.56
C MET A 180 -20.39 -2.31 13.62
N PRO A 181 -20.50 -0.97 13.68
CA PRO A 181 -21.41 -0.30 14.62
C PRO A 181 -22.87 -0.67 14.40
N TYR A 182 -23.28 -0.86 13.13
CA TYR A 182 -24.63 -1.30 12.80
C TYR A 182 -24.90 -2.72 13.32
N LEU A 183 -23.99 -3.68 13.08
CA LEU A 183 -24.12 -5.04 13.56
C LEU A 183 -24.12 -5.11 15.10
N GLU A 184 -23.34 -4.27 15.77
CA GLU A 184 -23.38 -4.16 17.24
C GLU A 184 -24.72 -3.61 17.73
N LYS A 185 -25.28 -2.60 17.06
CA LYS A 185 -26.62 -2.09 17.38
C LYS A 185 -27.71 -3.15 17.14
N ARG A 186 -27.61 -3.90 16.05
CA ARG A 186 -28.57 -4.96 15.66
C ARG A 186 -28.54 -6.15 16.62
N ASN A 187 -27.34 -6.65 16.92
CA ASN A 187 -27.15 -7.94 17.59
C ASN A 187 -26.68 -7.82 19.06
N GLY A 188 -26.39 -6.59 19.52
CA GLY A 188 -25.88 -6.29 20.85
C GLY A 188 -24.37 -6.46 21.00
N LYS A 189 -23.79 -5.85 22.05
CA LYS A 189 -22.37 -5.96 22.40
C LYS A 189 -21.90 -7.41 22.46
N GLY A 190 -20.73 -7.69 21.90
CA GLY A 190 -20.13 -9.03 21.91
C GLY A 190 -20.81 -10.07 21.01
N TRP A 191 -21.65 -9.64 20.06
CA TRP A 191 -22.34 -10.53 19.13
C TRP A 191 -21.38 -11.45 18.35
N ARG A 192 -20.22 -10.94 17.91
CA ARG A 192 -19.24 -11.73 17.15
C ARG A 192 -18.77 -12.94 17.95
N LYS A 193 -18.44 -12.74 19.23
CA LYS A 193 -18.03 -13.84 20.13
C LYS A 193 -19.15 -14.85 20.37
N ARG A 194 -20.40 -14.41 20.47
CA ARG A 194 -21.56 -15.32 20.59
C ARG A 194 -21.75 -16.15 19.33
N MET A 195 -21.75 -15.50 18.17
CA MET A 195 -21.84 -16.17 16.86
C MET A 195 -20.72 -17.19 16.68
N ASP A 196 -19.46 -16.81 16.97
CA ASP A 196 -18.31 -17.71 16.87
C ASP A 196 -18.44 -18.90 17.84
N ASN A 197 -18.96 -18.68 19.05
CA ASN A 197 -19.22 -19.77 19.99
C ASN A 197 -20.31 -20.73 19.49
N GLU A 198 -21.40 -20.24 18.89
CA GLU A 198 -22.44 -21.08 18.28
C GLU A 198 -21.87 -21.93 17.13
N ILE A 199 -21.00 -21.35 16.31
CA ILE A 199 -20.28 -22.07 15.24
C ILE A 199 -19.35 -23.12 15.83
N ASN A 200 -18.51 -22.76 16.82
CA ASN A 200 -17.54 -23.66 17.45
C ASN A 200 -18.21 -24.83 18.19
N GLN A 201 -19.44 -24.65 18.70
CA GLN A 201 -20.20 -25.76 19.28
C GLN A 201 -20.55 -26.81 18.23
N LEU A 202 -20.85 -26.42 16.99
CA LEU A 202 -21.03 -27.37 15.88
C LEU A 202 -19.73 -28.10 15.56
N GLU A 203 -18.58 -27.43 15.64
CA GLU A 203 -17.26 -28.04 15.41
C GLU A 203 -16.95 -29.13 16.44
N LYS A 204 -17.20 -28.87 17.73
CA LYS A 204 -16.99 -29.85 18.81
C LYS A 204 -17.91 -31.08 18.69
N ILE A 205 -19.16 -30.88 18.26
CA ILE A 205 -20.13 -31.96 18.04
C ILE A 205 -19.73 -32.84 16.85
N ASN A 206 -19.19 -32.25 15.78
CA ASN A 206 -18.67 -33.04 14.66
C ASN A 206 -17.46 -33.87 15.07
N ILE A 207 -16.49 -33.29 15.79
CA ILE A 207 -15.28 -34.02 16.22
C ILE A 207 -15.62 -35.17 17.18
N SER A 208 -16.62 -35.03 18.06
CA SER A 208 -17.05 -36.12 18.93
C SER A 208 -17.79 -37.24 18.18
N SER A 209 -18.52 -36.92 17.11
CA SER A 209 -19.18 -37.90 16.24
C SER A 209 -18.22 -38.74 15.40
N PHE A 210 -16.99 -38.27 15.17
CA PHE A 210 -15.93 -39.06 14.53
C PHE A 210 -15.18 -39.99 15.50
N LYS A 211 -15.29 -39.76 16.81
CA LYS A 211 -14.70 -40.64 17.85
C LYS A 211 -15.62 -41.77 18.31
N VAL A 212 -16.84 -41.85 17.77
CA VAL A 212 -17.76 -42.96 18.02
C VAL A 212 -18.01 -43.68 16.70
N LYS A 213 -17.05 -44.51 16.30
CA LYS A 213 -17.24 -45.66 15.42
C LYS A 213 -16.10 -46.64 15.64
#